data_AF-A0A804LYQ7-F1
#
_entry.id   AF-A0A804LYQ7-F1
#
_cell.length_a   1.000
_cell.length_b   1.000
_cell.length_c   1.000
_cell.angle_alpha   90.00
_cell.angle_beta   90.00
_cell.angle_gamma   90.00
#
_symmetry.space_group_name_H-M   'P 1'
#
loop_
_entity.id
_entity.type
_entity.pdbx_description
1 polymer ?
#
loop_
_entity_poly.entity_id
_entity_poly.type
_entity_poly.pdbx_seq_one_letter_code
_entity_poly.pdbx_strand_id
1 'polypeptide(L)'
;MPVERRERVLQRWSGARWLFPLKITFVIAKLLSHYAFYTMVNENSDNPSWKAIGYSVPVPAAAADVDRLRPRELGPAEAEAPSPRPLDSGVVETRSLNDATLLKSLTERGVAVKAGVSGAHHTVQCDVVIVGSGCGGGVAAAVLAAAGRKVVVVEKGDYFTAESYTSVEGPSMERLYEKGGIFCTSNVTTIMFAGTTVGGGSAINWSASVRTPEWVTQEWAREHGLPMFGRPEYAHAMDAVCARLAVTGGCREEGFQNKVLRRGCEALGLRGDAVPRNSSEGHFCGSCHLGCPTGDKRGTDTTWLVDAVARGAVVLTGCKAERFVLESNPGGRDGRSNRCVGLVATCMSDGITKKLRIEAKVSVSACGALMTPPLLRNSGLQNSHVGRNLHLHPVSMAWGYFPDSTPEAELSGKCYEGGIITTMRRVTARTIIQTPALGPGCWASLVPWESGRDMKERMLRYARTAHAFALVRDRGAGHVDGEGRVRYTPSREDVDELRNGLRQTLRILVAAGAAEVGTHRSDGLRLRCDGLRDEDLEAFLKQVTVEKGPMVPGHDKWALHCSAHQMGSCRMGSSPKHGAVDGRGESWEAEGLYVCDGSLLPTAVGVNPMITIQSTAYCVSKGIAESLARDNK
;
A
#
# COMPACT_ATOMS: atom_id res chain seq x y z
N MET A 1 -26.70 8.09 -32.10
CA MET A 1 -27.31 8.84 -30.98
C MET A 1 -26.50 10.11 -30.73
N PRO A 2 -27.10 11.32 -30.73
CA PRO A 2 -26.40 12.58 -30.46
C PRO A 2 -25.66 12.58 -29.12
N VAL A 3 -24.62 13.42 -28.96
CA VAL A 3 -23.79 13.50 -27.74
C VAL A 3 -24.64 13.80 -26.50
N GLU A 4 -25.55 14.75 -26.61
CA GLU A 4 -26.44 15.22 -25.54
C GLU A 4 -27.42 14.13 -25.11
N ARG A 5 -27.80 13.25 -26.05
CA ARG A 5 -28.66 12.09 -25.74
C ARG A 5 -27.85 10.98 -25.08
N ARG A 6 -26.59 10.74 -25.51
CA ARG A 6 -25.67 9.81 -24.83
C ARG A 6 -25.39 10.24 -23.40
N GLU A 7 -25.08 11.51 -23.18
CA GLU A 7 -24.81 12.07 -21.86
C GLU A 7 -26.00 11.90 -20.91
N ARG A 8 -27.21 12.26 -21.35
CA ARG A 8 -28.43 12.07 -20.55
C ARG A 8 -28.70 10.61 -20.17
N VAL A 9 -28.34 9.65 -21.04
CA VAL A 9 -28.43 8.22 -20.71
C VAL A 9 -27.45 7.86 -19.59
N LEU A 10 -26.19 8.30 -19.69
CA LEU A 10 -25.17 8.03 -18.66
C LEU A 10 -25.52 8.67 -17.31
N GLN A 11 -26.05 9.90 -17.31
CA GLN A 11 -26.54 10.57 -16.10
C GLN A 11 -27.66 9.76 -15.41
N ARG A 12 -28.62 9.25 -16.20
CA ARG A 12 -29.70 8.39 -15.68
C ARG A 12 -29.16 7.08 -15.12
N TRP A 13 -28.14 6.49 -15.74
CA TRP A 13 -27.51 5.27 -15.24
C TRP A 13 -26.78 5.52 -13.92
N SER A 14 -26.03 6.62 -13.80
CA SER A 14 -25.33 7.02 -12.56
C SER A 14 -26.28 7.15 -11.36
N GLY A 15 -27.47 7.75 -11.58
CA GLY A 15 -28.48 7.96 -10.54
C GLY A 15 -29.50 6.83 -10.37
N ALA A 16 -29.33 5.68 -11.02
CA ALA A 16 -30.35 4.62 -11.02
C ALA A 16 -30.54 3.99 -9.62
N ARG A 17 -31.76 4.08 -9.05
CA ARG A 17 -32.06 3.53 -7.71
C ARG A 17 -32.28 2.02 -7.70
N TRP A 18 -32.98 1.49 -8.71
CA TRP A 18 -33.43 0.09 -8.75
C TRP A 18 -32.73 -0.74 -9.84
N LEU A 19 -32.39 -0.11 -10.97
CA LEU A 19 -31.59 -0.71 -12.04
C LEU A 19 -30.10 -0.57 -11.73
N PHE A 20 -29.67 -1.06 -10.56
CA PHE A 20 -28.28 -0.96 -10.13
C PHE A 20 -27.26 -1.59 -11.10
N PRO A 21 -27.58 -2.61 -11.95
CA PRO A 21 -26.66 -3.06 -12.98
C PRO A 21 -26.28 -1.96 -13.98
N LEU A 22 -27.21 -1.05 -14.33
CA LEU A 22 -26.90 0.09 -15.20
C LEU A 22 -25.94 1.08 -14.51
N LYS A 23 -26.13 1.30 -13.20
CA LYS A 23 -25.21 2.10 -12.40
C LYS A 23 -23.81 1.48 -12.36
N ILE A 24 -23.71 0.17 -12.16
CA ILE A 24 -22.43 -0.56 -12.20
C ILE A 24 -21.78 -0.41 -13.58
N THR A 25 -22.54 -0.61 -14.67
CA THR A 25 -22.04 -0.42 -16.04
C THR A 25 -21.51 1.01 -16.24
N PHE A 26 -22.23 2.02 -15.75
CA PHE A 26 -21.75 3.41 -15.76
C PHE A 26 -20.44 3.57 -14.99
N VAL A 27 -20.33 3.05 -13.76
CA VAL A 27 -19.12 3.17 -12.95
C VAL A 27 -17.94 2.50 -13.63
N ILE A 28 -18.09 1.28 -14.14
CA ILE A 28 -17.02 0.55 -14.84
C ILE A 28 -16.57 1.34 -16.08
N ALA A 29 -17.52 1.79 -16.91
CA ALA A 29 -17.21 2.59 -18.09
C ALA A 29 -16.49 3.89 -17.72
N LYS A 30 -16.98 4.60 -16.69
CA LYS A 30 -16.36 5.83 -16.19
C LYS A 30 -14.93 5.56 -15.72
N LEU A 31 -14.72 4.57 -14.85
CA LEU A 31 -13.40 4.26 -14.29
C LEU A 31 -12.42 3.87 -15.40
N LEU A 32 -12.76 2.88 -16.22
CA LEU A 32 -11.86 2.39 -17.26
C LEU A 32 -11.55 3.46 -18.33
N SER A 33 -12.57 4.17 -18.82
CA SER A 33 -12.36 5.18 -19.86
C SER A 33 -11.51 6.34 -19.36
N HIS A 34 -11.76 6.88 -18.17
CA HIS A 34 -10.99 8.01 -17.66
C HIS A 34 -9.60 7.58 -17.20
N TYR A 35 -9.48 6.45 -16.51
CA TYR A 35 -8.18 5.91 -16.12
C TYR A 35 -7.31 5.68 -17.35
N ALA A 36 -7.82 4.95 -18.36
CA ALA A 36 -7.05 4.68 -19.58
C ALA A 36 -6.71 5.98 -20.32
N PHE A 37 -7.65 6.92 -20.45
CA PHE A 37 -7.42 8.18 -21.17
C PHE A 37 -6.25 8.97 -20.60
N TYR A 38 -6.06 8.99 -19.27
CA TYR A 38 -5.00 9.76 -18.62
C TYR A 38 -3.74 8.97 -18.28
N THR A 39 -3.75 7.64 -18.41
CA THR A 39 -2.61 6.76 -18.07
C THR A 39 -2.00 6.02 -19.25
N MET A 40 -2.74 5.83 -20.34
CA MET A 40 -2.18 5.25 -21.56
C MET A 40 -1.15 6.22 -22.14
N VAL A 41 0.01 5.68 -22.48
CA VAL A 41 1.11 6.43 -23.08
C VAL A 41 1.42 5.89 -24.46
N ASN A 42 1.95 6.76 -25.32
CA ASN A 42 2.53 6.35 -26.60
C ASN A 42 3.93 5.72 -26.40
N GLU A 43 4.59 5.37 -27.50
CA GLU A 43 5.93 4.76 -27.51
C GLU A 43 7.00 5.63 -26.82
N ASN A 44 6.78 6.94 -26.74
CA ASN A 44 7.67 7.90 -26.07
C ASN A 44 7.33 8.09 -24.58
N SER A 45 6.47 7.24 -24.00
CA SER A 45 5.96 7.38 -22.63
C SER A 45 5.23 8.71 -22.36
N ASP A 46 4.63 9.31 -23.39
CA ASP A 46 3.89 10.57 -23.31
C ASP A 46 2.38 10.36 -23.53
N ASN A 47 1.58 11.28 -22.99
CA ASN A 47 0.14 11.35 -23.22
C ASN A 47 -0.25 12.76 -23.69
N PRO A 48 -0.87 12.91 -24.87
CA PRO A 48 -1.23 14.22 -25.44
C PRO A 48 -2.12 15.10 -24.56
N SER A 49 -2.89 14.51 -23.63
CA SER A 49 -3.80 15.23 -22.75
C SER A 49 -3.10 15.91 -21.57
N TRP A 50 -1.89 15.46 -21.19
CA TRP A 50 -1.20 15.92 -19.98
C TRP A 50 -0.89 17.41 -19.99
N LYS A 51 -0.44 17.94 -21.14
CA LYS A 51 -0.17 19.36 -21.31
C LYS A 51 -1.40 20.23 -21.02
N ALA A 52 -2.59 19.79 -21.43
CA ALA A 52 -3.83 20.54 -21.25
C ALA A 52 -4.26 20.61 -19.77
N ILE A 53 -3.94 19.59 -18.98
CA ILE A 53 -4.29 19.50 -17.55
C ILE A 53 -3.17 20.01 -16.63
N GLY A 54 -2.12 20.59 -17.21
CA GLY A 54 -0.96 21.09 -16.49
C GLY A 54 -0.10 20.00 -15.84
N TYR A 55 -0.23 18.74 -16.27
CA TYR A 55 0.55 17.61 -15.77
C TYR A 55 1.81 17.40 -16.60
N SER A 56 2.89 17.01 -15.92
CA SER A 56 4.17 16.65 -16.50
C SER A 56 4.78 15.56 -15.62
N VAL A 57 5.34 14.52 -16.23
CA VAL A 57 6.03 13.48 -15.48
C VAL A 57 7.26 14.11 -14.79
N PRO A 58 7.43 13.93 -13.47
CA PRO A 58 8.63 14.41 -12.79
C PRO A 58 9.87 13.77 -13.41
N VAL A 59 10.75 14.59 -13.99
CA VAL A 59 12.04 14.13 -14.50
C VAL A 59 12.98 13.98 -13.30
N PRO A 60 13.71 12.86 -13.14
CA PRO A 60 14.64 12.69 -12.04
C PRO A 60 15.70 13.82 -12.04
N ALA A 61 16.05 14.37 -10.87
CA ALA A 61 17.03 15.44 -10.74
C ALA A 61 18.41 15.09 -11.36
N ALA A 62 18.75 13.80 -11.47
CA ALA A 62 19.96 13.35 -12.17
C ALA A 62 19.97 13.71 -13.68
N ALA A 63 18.80 13.93 -14.29
CA ALA A 63 18.69 14.42 -15.67
C ALA A 63 18.63 15.96 -15.77
N ALA A 64 18.47 16.68 -14.65
CA ALA A 64 18.49 18.15 -14.62
C ALA A 64 19.91 18.73 -14.52
N ASP A 65 20.90 17.94 -14.09
CA ASP A 65 22.33 18.32 -14.04
C ASP A 65 23.09 18.04 -15.37
N VAL A 66 22.35 17.71 -16.45
CA VAL A 66 22.91 17.28 -17.75
C VAL A 66 23.39 18.46 -18.60
N ASP A 67 23.25 19.71 -18.14
CA ASP A 67 23.87 20.86 -18.83
C ASP A 67 25.42 20.89 -18.71
N ARG A 68 26.01 19.91 -18.00
CA ARG A 68 27.46 19.62 -18.01
C ARG A 68 27.87 18.33 -18.73
N LEU A 69 26.94 17.54 -19.26
CA LEU A 69 27.24 16.38 -20.09
C LEU A 69 26.39 16.41 -21.35
N ARG A 70 26.81 17.24 -22.31
CA ARG A 70 26.34 17.09 -23.69
C ARG A 70 26.58 15.64 -24.11
N PRO A 71 25.66 15.00 -24.86
CA PRO A 71 25.94 13.69 -25.42
C PRO A 71 27.16 13.82 -26.33
N ARG A 72 28.29 13.24 -25.93
CA ARG A 72 29.25 12.77 -26.94
C ARG A 72 28.52 11.67 -27.67
N GLU A 73 28.39 11.80 -28.98
CA GLU A 73 27.99 10.71 -29.88
C GLU A 73 28.98 9.56 -29.66
N LEU A 74 28.64 8.64 -28.75
CA LEU A 74 29.38 7.40 -28.56
C LEU A 74 28.86 6.42 -29.61
N GLY A 75 29.78 5.98 -30.47
CA GLY A 75 29.53 4.93 -31.45
C GLY A 75 29.21 3.58 -30.78
N PRO A 76 28.89 2.54 -31.57
CA PRO A 76 28.24 1.30 -31.10
C PRO A 76 29.07 0.38 -30.19
N ALA A 77 30.17 0.84 -29.59
CA ALA A 77 31.19 -0.02 -28.98
C ALA A 77 31.39 0.13 -27.46
N GLU A 78 30.69 1.03 -26.76
CA GLU A 78 30.88 1.23 -25.32
C GLU A 78 29.55 1.46 -24.59
N ALA A 79 28.71 0.41 -24.52
CA ALA A 79 27.66 0.37 -23.51
C ALA A 79 28.32 -0.03 -22.17
N GLU A 80 28.60 0.94 -21.30
CA GLU A 80 29.04 0.67 -19.93
C GLU A 80 28.06 -0.32 -19.27
N ALA A 81 28.60 -1.37 -18.63
CA ALA A 81 27.79 -2.33 -17.91
C ALA A 81 26.95 -1.59 -16.85
N PRO A 82 25.64 -1.90 -16.70
CA PRO A 82 24.79 -1.21 -15.75
C PRO A 82 25.37 -1.32 -14.34
N SER A 83 25.24 -0.25 -13.57
CA SER A 83 25.73 -0.22 -12.19
C SER A 83 25.09 -1.35 -11.37
N PRO A 84 25.83 -2.01 -10.46
CA PRO A 84 25.29 -3.13 -9.70
C PRO A 84 24.14 -2.66 -8.80
N ARG A 85 22.97 -3.30 -8.92
CA ARG A 85 21.78 -2.98 -8.12
C ARG A 85 21.95 -3.51 -6.70
N PRO A 86 21.31 -2.88 -5.69
CA PRO A 86 21.48 -3.23 -4.27
C PRO A 86 21.31 -4.71 -3.90
N LEU A 87 20.45 -5.45 -4.61
CA LEU A 87 20.14 -6.86 -4.32
C LEU A 87 20.79 -7.86 -5.30
N ASP A 88 21.62 -7.43 -6.25
CA ASP A 88 22.10 -8.29 -7.36
C ASP A 88 22.83 -9.55 -6.90
N SER A 89 23.53 -9.48 -5.77
CA SER A 89 24.25 -10.62 -5.19
C SER A 89 23.34 -11.72 -4.63
N GLY A 90 22.06 -11.42 -4.33
CA GLY A 90 21.12 -12.37 -3.74
C GLY A 90 19.77 -12.52 -4.45
N VAL A 91 19.45 -11.63 -5.39
CA VAL A 91 18.20 -11.70 -6.16
C VAL A 91 18.30 -12.72 -7.29
N VAL A 92 17.21 -13.45 -7.52
CA VAL A 92 17.03 -14.39 -8.63
C VAL A 92 15.72 -14.04 -9.33
N GLU A 93 15.83 -13.40 -10.49
CA GLU A 93 14.69 -12.93 -11.28
C GLU A 93 14.16 -14.06 -12.16
N THR A 94 13.16 -14.79 -11.66
CA THR A 94 12.75 -16.05 -12.28
C THR A 94 12.13 -15.90 -13.67
N ARG A 95 11.55 -14.73 -13.98
CA ARG A 95 10.86 -14.46 -15.26
C ARG A 95 11.75 -14.66 -16.50
N SER A 96 13.04 -14.38 -16.39
CA SER A 96 14.01 -14.50 -17.50
C SER A 96 14.75 -15.83 -17.51
N LEU A 97 14.42 -16.75 -16.60
CA LEU A 97 15.12 -18.02 -16.42
C LEU A 97 14.30 -19.19 -16.95
N ASN A 98 15.00 -20.29 -17.17
CA ASN A 98 14.44 -21.62 -17.43
C ASN A 98 14.82 -22.59 -16.30
N ASP A 99 14.33 -23.82 -16.36
CA ASP A 99 14.59 -24.83 -15.33
C ASP A 99 16.09 -25.00 -15.00
N ALA A 100 16.97 -25.10 -16.00
CA ALA A 100 18.41 -25.32 -15.78
C ALA A 100 19.11 -24.08 -15.20
N THR A 101 18.82 -22.91 -15.75
CA THR A 101 19.43 -21.63 -15.32
C THR A 101 18.93 -21.19 -13.94
N LEU A 102 17.70 -21.55 -13.56
CA LEU A 102 17.18 -21.37 -12.21
C LEU A 102 18.01 -22.15 -11.17
N LEU A 103 18.22 -23.45 -11.39
CA LEU A 103 18.97 -24.29 -10.46
C LEU A 103 20.43 -23.84 -10.34
N LYS A 104 21.04 -23.45 -11.47
CA LYS A 104 22.39 -22.88 -11.48
C LYS A 104 22.45 -21.60 -10.65
N SER A 105 21.54 -20.65 -10.89
CA SER A 105 21.50 -19.37 -10.18
C SER A 105 21.31 -19.52 -8.67
N LEU A 106 20.46 -20.47 -8.24
CA LEU A 106 20.25 -20.83 -6.83
C LEU A 106 21.51 -21.42 -6.20
N THR A 107 22.17 -22.35 -6.90
CA THR A 107 23.38 -23.02 -6.40
C THR A 107 24.55 -22.03 -6.27
N GLU A 108 24.74 -21.14 -7.25
CA GLU A 108 25.76 -20.08 -7.22
C GLU A 108 25.58 -19.11 -6.05
N ARG A 109 24.34 -18.93 -5.58
CA ARG A 109 24.00 -18.11 -4.40
C ARG A 109 23.96 -18.92 -3.09
N GLY A 110 24.48 -20.15 -3.10
CA GLY A 110 24.65 -20.98 -1.91
C GLY A 110 23.36 -21.59 -1.37
N VAL A 111 22.32 -21.73 -2.20
CA VAL A 111 21.09 -22.44 -1.85
C VAL A 111 21.20 -23.89 -2.32
N ALA A 112 20.99 -24.85 -1.41
CA ALA A 112 21.09 -26.26 -1.74
C ALA A 112 19.90 -26.70 -2.61
N VAL A 113 20.20 -27.32 -3.75
CA VAL A 113 19.22 -27.89 -4.68
C VAL A 113 19.35 -29.41 -4.66
N LYS A 114 18.22 -30.12 -4.53
CA LYS A 114 18.15 -31.58 -4.69
C LYS A 114 17.58 -31.92 -6.06
N ALA A 115 18.16 -32.94 -6.70
CA ALA A 115 17.54 -33.57 -7.85
C ALA A 115 16.21 -34.20 -7.41
N GLY A 116 15.09 -33.78 -8.01
CA GLY A 116 13.77 -34.27 -7.64
C GLY A 116 13.65 -35.79 -7.86
N VAL A 117 13.12 -36.50 -6.86
CA VAL A 117 12.81 -37.95 -6.95
C VAL A 117 11.64 -38.20 -7.92
N SER A 118 10.80 -37.19 -8.14
CA SER A 118 9.75 -37.15 -9.16
C SER A 118 10.00 -35.97 -10.11
N GLY A 119 9.70 -36.17 -11.40
CA GLY A 119 9.92 -35.16 -12.45
C GLY A 119 9.05 -33.89 -12.35
N ALA A 120 8.19 -33.76 -11.34
CA ALA A 120 7.16 -32.71 -11.26
C ALA A 120 7.61 -31.39 -10.61
N HIS A 121 8.69 -31.40 -9.83
CA HIS A 121 9.18 -30.22 -9.10
C HIS A 121 10.70 -30.21 -8.94
N HIS A 122 11.27 -29.00 -8.80
CA HIS A 122 12.63 -28.80 -8.27
C HIS A 122 12.57 -28.63 -6.76
N THR A 123 13.51 -29.24 -6.04
CA THR A 123 13.55 -29.16 -4.58
C THR A 123 14.72 -28.29 -4.13
N VAL A 124 14.42 -27.32 -3.28
CA VAL A 124 15.37 -26.34 -2.73
C VAL A 124 15.32 -26.43 -1.22
N GLN A 125 16.46 -26.29 -0.53
CA GLN A 125 16.53 -26.38 0.93
C GLN A 125 17.07 -25.11 1.56
N CYS A 126 16.47 -24.73 2.69
CA CYS A 126 16.88 -23.59 3.49
C CYS A 126 16.53 -23.82 4.97
N ASP A 127 17.01 -22.96 5.87
CA ASP A 127 16.55 -22.99 7.27
C ASP A 127 15.17 -22.32 7.39
N VAL A 128 14.99 -21.20 6.69
CA VAL A 128 13.78 -20.38 6.74
C VAL A 128 13.32 -20.00 5.33
N VAL A 129 12.04 -20.25 5.03
CA VAL A 129 11.37 -19.69 3.86
C VAL A 129 10.41 -18.58 4.28
N ILE A 130 10.45 -17.43 3.59
CA ILE A 130 9.60 -16.28 3.84
C ILE A 130 8.81 -15.97 2.58
N VAL A 131 7.50 -15.87 2.69
CA VAL A 131 6.62 -15.57 1.55
C VAL A 131 6.17 -14.12 1.61
N GLY A 132 6.58 -13.32 0.63
CA GLY A 132 6.37 -11.88 0.57
C GLY A 132 7.56 -11.10 1.11
N SER A 133 8.03 -10.12 0.35
CA SER A 133 9.23 -9.32 0.65
C SER A 133 8.92 -7.93 1.26
N GLY A 134 7.64 -7.67 1.54
CA GLY A 134 7.13 -6.39 2.01
C GLY A 134 7.56 -6.00 3.43
N CYS A 135 6.81 -5.07 4.06
CA CYS A 135 7.14 -4.50 5.38
C CYS A 135 7.61 -5.54 6.39
N GLY A 136 6.83 -6.59 6.64
CA GLY A 136 7.21 -7.58 7.64
C GLY A 136 8.18 -8.66 7.13
N GLY A 137 8.06 -9.06 5.86
CA GLY A 137 8.90 -10.09 5.25
C GLY A 137 10.36 -9.67 5.09
N GLY A 138 10.61 -8.42 4.67
CA GLY A 138 11.96 -7.87 4.58
C GLY A 138 12.65 -7.79 5.95
N VAL A 139 11.94 -7.33 6.97
CA VAL A 139 12.43 -7.30 8.36
C VAL A 139 12.75 -8.71 8.86
N ALA A 140 11.84 -9.66 8.64
CA ALA A 140 12.04 -11.05 9.04
C ALA A 140 13.25 -11.67 8.36
N ALA A 141 13.44 -11.41 7.06
CA ALA A 141 14.61 -11.88 6.32
C ALA A 141 15.92 -11.34 6.92
N ALA A 142 15.98 -10.04 7.20
CA ALA A 142 17.16 -9.40 7.77
C ALA A 142 17.51 -9.94 9.15
N VAL A 143 16.52 -10.05 10.03
CA VAL A 143 16.71 -10.51 11.42
C VAL A 143 17.15 -11.98 11.44
N LEU A 144 16.53 -12.84 10.64
CA LEU A 144 16.83 -14.27 10.61
C LEU A 144 18.17 -14.57 9.91
N ALA A 145 18.49 -13.84 8.84
CA ALA A 145 19.82 -13.92 8.21
C ALA A 145 20.92 -13.38 9.15
N ALA A 146 20.64 -12.33 9.93
CA ALA A 146 21.54 -11.84 10.98
C ALA A 146 21.79 -12.86 12.08
N ALA A 147 20.83 -13.74 12.36
CA ALA A 147 20.99 -14.88 13.25
C ALA A 147 21.70 -16.09 12.61
N GLY A 148 22.28 -15.93 11.42
CA GLY A 148 23.06 -16.96 10.72
C GLY A 148 22.22 -18.02 10.00
N ARG A 149 20.93 -17.78 9.78
CA ARG A 149 20.04 -18.73 9.09
C ARG A 149 20.12 -18.58 7.58
N LYS A 150 20.02 -19.70 6.85
CA LYS A 150 19.86 -19.71 5.40
C LYS A 150 18.41 -19.35 5.06
N VAL A 151 18.21 -18.12 4.58
CA VAL A 151 16.89 -17.55 4.29
C VAL A 151 16.63 -17.52 2.79
N VAL A 152 15.46 -18.00 2.38
CA VAL A 152 14.92 -17.81 1.02
C VAL A 152 13.63 -17.00 1.11
N VAL A 153 13.57 -15.88 0.39
CA VAL A 153 12.39 -15.03 0.27
C VAL A 153 11.72 -15.29 -1.08
N VAL A 154 10.41 -15.47 -1.09
CA VAL A 154 9.60 -15.70 -2.30
C VAL A 154 8.69 -14.49 -2.52
N GLU A 155 8.88 -13.77 -3.62
CA GLU A 155 8.11 -12.58 -4.01
C GLU A 155 7.46 -12.80 -5.38
N LYS A 156 6.15 -12.51 -5.48
CA LYS A 156 5.41 -12.68 -6.73
C LYS A 156 5.63 -11.52 -7.71
N GLY A 157 5.96 -10.34 -7.18
CA GLY A 157 6.27 -9.16 -7.99
C GLY A 157 7.72 -9.14 -8.50
N ASP A 158 8.03 -8.12 -9.30
CA ASP A 158 9.36 -7.90 -9.87
C ASP A 158 10.21 -6.98 -8.98
N TYR A 159 11.52 -6.97 -9.23
CA TYR A 159 12.48 -6.09 -8.57
C TYR A 159 12.74 -4.84 -9.41
N PHE A 160 12.67 -3.67 -8.76
CA PHE A 160 12.91 -2.37 -9.39
C PHE A 160 13.93 -1.59 -8.58
N THR A 161 14.59 -0.66 -9.24
CA THR A 161 15.50 0.31 -8.62
C THR A 161 15.15 1.73 -9.06
N ALA A 162 15.83 2.73 -8.50
CA ALA A 162 15.66 4.13 -8.85
C ALA A 162 15.66 4.37 -10.37
N GLU A 163 16.59 3.75 -11.10
CA GLU A 163 16.74 3.87 -12.56
C GLU A 163 15.59 3.19 -13.34
N SER A 164 14.91 2.22 -12.73
CA SER A 164 13.82 1.47 -13.36
C SER A 164 12.43 2.11 -13.15
N TYR A 165 12.31 3.06 -12.21
CA TYR A 165 11.04 3.74 -11.93
C TYR A 165 10.81 4.90 -12.90
N THR A 166 9.62 4.97 -13.48
CA THR A 166 9.31 5.94 -14.55
C THR A 166 8.52 7.16 -14.06
N SER A 167 7.93 7.10 -12.86
CA SER A 167 6.92 8.07 -12.39
C SER A 167 5.68 8.21 -13.30
N VAL A 168 5.55 7.34 -14.31
CA VAL A 168 4.39 7.30 -15.20
C VAL A 168 3.32 6.41 -14.59
N GLU A 169 2.15 6.98 -14.30
CA GLU A 169 1.09 6.33 -13.52
C GLU A 169 0.67 4.97 -14.10
N GLY A 170 0.28 4.88 -15.37
CA GLY A 170 -0.26 3.64 -15.96
C GLY A 170 0.67 2.43 -15.81
N PRO A 171 1.87 2.46 -16.43
CA PRO A 171 2.84 1.36 -16.34
C PRO A 171 3.30 1.07 -14.90
N SER A 172 3.47 2.12 -14.07
CA SER A 172 3.89 1.92 -12.68
C SER A 172 2.80 1.24 -11.86
N MET A 173 1.53 1.62 -12.05
CA MET A 173 0.40 1.00 -11.40
C MET A 173 0.25 -0.46 -11.83
N GLU A 174 0.35 -0.76 -13.12
CA GLU A 174 0.28 -2.12 -13.66
C GLU A 174 1.34 -3.05 -13.05
N ARG A 175 2.58 -2.58 -12.97
CA ARG A 175 3.72 -3.40 -12.54
C ARG A 175 3.91 -3.48 -11.04
N LEU A 176 3.53 -2.44 -10.30
CA LEU A 176 3.84 -2.33 -8.87
C LEU A 176 2.64 -2.59 -7.95
N TYR A 177 1.41 -2.58 -8.46
CA TYR A 177 0.20 -2.74 -7.64
C TYR A 177 -0.58 -4.01 -7.99
N GLU A 178 -1.19 -4.58 -6.97
CA GLU A 178 -2.11 -5.70 -7.14
C GLU A 178 -3.29 -5.32 -8.05
N LYS A 179 -3.54 -6.14 -9.07
CA LYS A 179 -4.56 -5.89 -10.10
C LYS A 179 -4.42 -4.52 -10.78
N GLY A 180 -3.20 -4.02 -10.95
CA GLY A 180 -2.93 -2.72 -11.57
C GLY A 180 -3.51 -1.53 -10.80
N GLY A 181 -3.77 -1.70 -9.49
CA GLY A 181 -4.37 -0.67 -8.62
C GLY A 181 -5.90 -0.56 -8.72
N ILE A 182 -6.56 -1.29 -9.61
CA ILE A 182 -8.03 -1.38 -9.68
C ILE A 182 -8.50 -2.59 -8.86
N PHE A 183 -8.23 -2.55 -7.56
CA PHE A 183 -8.68 -3.58 -6.62
C PHE A 183 -9.69 -2.99 -5.64
N CYS A 184 -10.90 -3.54 -5.57
CA CYS A 184 -11.94 -3.06 -4.65
C CYS A 184 -12.62 -4.19 -3.87
N THR A 185 -13.38 -3.79 -2.84
CA THR A 185 -14.29 -4.68 -2.11
C THR A 185 -15.37 -5.24 -3.05
N SER A 186 -15.93 -6.41 -2.73
CA SER A 186 -16.91 -7.10 -3.58
C SER A 186 -18.21 -6.32 -3.82
N ASN A 187 -18.49 -5.28 -3.04
CA ASN A 187 -19.60 -4.34 -3.22
C ASN A 187 -19.18 -3.00 -3.88
N VAL A 188 -17.96 -2.93 -4.42
CA VAL A 188 -17.38 -1.76 -5.11
C VAL A 188 -17.47 -0.49 -4.26
N THR A 189 -17.29 -0.62 -2.94
CA THR A 189 -17.40 0.53 -2.01
C THR A 189 -16.04 1.10 -1.66
N THR A 190 -15.02 0.27 -1.49
CA THR A 190 -13.66 0.71 -1.13
C THR A 190 -12.65 0.21 -2.15
N ILE A 191 -11.90 1.12 -2.76
CA ILE A 191 -10.71 0.82 -3.58
C ILE A 191 -9.53 0.62 -2.62
N MET A 192 -8.74 -0.42 -2.85
CA MET A 192 -7.60 -0.82 -2.02
C MET A 192 -6.31 -0.77 -2.84
N PHE A 193 -5.31 -0.10 -2.31
CA PHE A 193 -3.96 -0.07 -2.87
C PHE A 193 -3.06 -1.03 -2.12
N ALA A 194 -2.54 -2.05 -2.81
CA ALA A 194 -1.62 -3.04 -2.28
C ALA A 194 -0.46 -3.26 -3.27
N GLY A 195 0.77 -3.27 -2.77
CA GLY A 195 1.96 -3.42 -3.62
C GLY A 195 2.27 -4.88 -3.96
N THR A 196 2.68 -5.10 -5.20
CA THR A 196 3.09 -6.39 -5.78
C THR A 196 4.44 -6.21 -6.48
N THR A 197 5.48 -6.00 -5.68
CA THR A 197 6.87 -5.75 -6.10
C THR A 197 7.81 -6.12 -4.95
N VAL A 198 9.10 -6.31 -5.22
CA VAL A 198 10.10 -6.42 -4.14
C VAL A 198 10.02 -5.20 -3.24
N GLY A 199 9.88 -5.44 -1.93
CA GLY A 199 9.62 -4.40 -0.93
C GLY A 199 8.12 -4.12 -0.67
N GLY A 200 7.24 -4.67 -1.48
CA GLY A 200 5.78 -4.62 -1.34
C GLY A 200 5.24 -3.21 -1.15
N GLY A 201 4.29 -3.05 -0.23
CA GLY A 201 3.72 -1.74 0.10
C GLY A 201 4.73 -0.71 0.60
N SER A 202 5.89 -1.11 1.12
CA SER A 202 6.91 -0.16 1.59
C SER A 202 7.65 0.53 0.44
N ALA A 203 7.79 -0.13 -0.71
CA ALA A 203 8.40 0.43 -1.92
C ALA A 203 7.51 1.52 -2.56
N ILE A 204 6.18 1.41 -2.42
CA ILE A 204 5.18 2.25 -3.12
C ILE A 204 4.20 3.01 -2.21
N ASN A 205 4.44 3.08 -0.90
CA ASN A 205 3.65 3.98 -0.04
C ASN A 205 4.07 5.45 -0.17
N TRP A 206 3.33 6.32 0.50
CA TRP A 206 3.56 7.78 0.55
C TRP A 206 4.58 8.23 1.61
N SER A 207 5.48 7.36 2.06
CA SER A 207 6.59 7.64 3.00
C SER A 207 6.22 7.99 4.45
N ALA A 208 4.95 8.22 4.76
CA ALA A 208 4.49 8.51 6.12
C ALA A 208 4.89 7.39 7.11
N SER A 209 5.64 7.78 8.15
CA SER A 209 6.36 6.90 9.08
C SER A 209 6.01 7.20 10.53
N VAL A 210 4.70 7.22 10.83
CA VAL A 210 4.20 7.51 12.18
C VAL A 210 4.40 6.29 13.09
N ARG A 211 4.94 6.52 14.29
CA ARG A 211 5.14 5.47 15.30
C ARG A 211 3.80 4.92 15.79
N THR A 212 3.79 3.67 16.27
CA THR A 212 2.61 3.08 16.92
C THR A 212 2.20 3.94 18.11
N PRO A 213 0.97 4.48 18.16
CA PRO A 213 0.54 5.30 19.29
C PRO A 213 0.53 4.50 20.59
N GLU A 214 0.92 5.14 21.70
CA GLU A 214 1.03 4.47 23.00
C GLU A 214 -0.29 3.84 23.44
N TRP A 215 -1.40 4.55 23.26
CA TRP A 215 -2.73 4.05 23.61
C TRP A 215 -3.11 2.80 22.80
N VAL A 216 -2.62 2.62 21.56
CA VAL A 216 -2.81 1.37 20.78
C VAL A 216 -2.03 0.23 21.44
N THR A 217 -0.76 0.47 21.78
CA THR A 217 0.09 -0.56 22.40
C THR A 217 -0.45 -0.99 23.77
N GLN A 218 -0.98 -0.05 24.56
CA GLN A 218 -1.61 -0.33 25.84
C GLN A 218 -2.93 -1.11 25.66
N GLU A 219 -3.78 -0.73 24.70
CA GLU A 219 -5.00 -1.46 24.33
C GLU A 219 -4.67 -2.91 23.97
N TRP A 220 -3.71 -3.14 23.06
CA TRP A 220 -3.33 -4.49 22.66
C TRP A 220 -2.72 -5.32 23.79
N ALA A 221 -1.90 -4.69 24.65
CA ALA A 221 -1.30 -5.38 25.78
C ALA A 221 -2.33 -5.80 26.84
N ARG A 222 -3.24 -4.89 27.20
CA ARG A 222 -4.18 -5.08 28.33
C ARG A 222 -5.48 -5.74 27.89
N GLU A 223 -6.13 -5.23 26.85
CA GLU A 223 -7.48 -5.64 26.46
C GLU A 223 -7.45 -6.88 25.55
N HIS A 224 -6.40 -7.03 24.73
CA HIS A 224 -6.25 -8.20 23.86
C HIS A 224 -5.34 -9.30 24.44
N GLY A 225 -4.75 -9.07 25.62
CA GLY A 225 -3.89 -10.04 26.30
C GLY A 225 -2.59 -10.35 25.54
N LEU A 226 -2.03 -9.35 24.86
CA LEU A 226 -0.81 -9.49 24.05
C LEU A 226 0.34 -8.71 24.71
N PRO A 227 0.95 -9.24 25.79
CA PRO A 227 1.88 -8.50 26.63
C PRO A 227 3.09 -7.96 25.87
N MET A 228 3.49 -8.58 24.76
CA MET A 228 4.60 -8.12 23.89
C MET A 228 4.54 -6.62 23.61
N PHE A 229 3.35 -6.07 23.32
CA PHE A 229 3.19 -4.65 22.98
C PHE A 229 3.38 -3.71 24.17
N GLY A 230 3.23 -4.21 25.40
CA GLY A 230 3.42 -3.44 26.63
C GLY A 230 4.84 -3.54 27.21
N ARG A 231 5.73 -4.34 26.60
CA ARG A 231 7.10 -4.50 27.10
C ARG A 231 8.08 -3.51 26.43
N PRO A 232 9.19 -3.15 27.11
CA PRO A 232 10.20 -2.25 26.55
C PRO A 232 10.78 -2.72 25.21
N GLU A 233 10.83 -4.03 24.96
CA GLU A 233 11.37 -4.59 23.72
C GLU A 233 10.59 -4.14 22.47
N TYR A 234 9.28 -3.87 22.59
CA TYR A 234 8.52 -3.35 21.46
C TYR A 234 8.88 -1.89 21.15
N ALA A 235 9.15 -1.08 22.18
CA ALA A 235 9.66 0.28 21.98
C ALA A 235 11.04 0.29 21.33
N HIS A 236 11.95 -0.57 21.80
CA HIS A 236 13.26 -0.77 21.17
C HIS A 236 13.16 -1.26 19.72
N ALA A 237 12.17 -2.11 19.41
CA ALA A 237 11.91 -2.53 18.04
C ALA A 237 11.49 -1.35 17.15
N MET A 238 10.60 -0.47 17.65
CA MET A 238 10.25 0.76 16.92
C MET A 238 11.46 1.66 16.70
N ASP A 239 12.36 1.78 17.67
CA ASP A 239 13.58 2.59 17.53
C ASP A 239 14.55 1.99 16.50
N ALA A 240 14.78 0.68 16.54
CA ALA A 240 15.58 -0.02 15.54
C ALA A 240 15.01 0.13 14.13
N VAL A 241 13.68 0.06 13.99
CA VAL A 241 12.99 0.25 12.71
C VAL A 241 13.13 1.69 12.23
N CYS A 242 12.80 2.68 13.06
CA CYS A 242 12.93 4.09 12.69
C CYS A 242 14.38 4.44 12.31
N ALA A 243 15.37 3.92 13.04
CA ALA A 243 16.78 4.12 12.73
C ALA A 243 17.17 3.49 11.38
N ARG A 244 16.75 2.24 11.13
CA ARG A 244 17.11 1.54 9.88
C ARG A 244 16.49 2.17 8.63
N LEU A 245 15.26 2.68 8.75
CA LEU A 245 14.56 3.42 7.72
C LEU A 245 14.99 4.90 7.66
N ALA A 246 15.86 5.34 8.58
CA ALA A 246 16.27 6.73 8.79
C ALA A 246 15.08 7.71 8.80
N VAL A 247 14.09 7.40 9.62
CA VAL A 247 12.90 8.24 9.76
C VAL A 247 13.31 9.61 10.29
N THR A 248 12.96 10.67 9.55
CA THR A 248 13.14 12.06 9.99
C THR A 248 11.80 12.76 10.16
N GLY A 249 11.71 13.65 11.15
CA GLY A 249 10.61 14.61 11.29
C GLY A 249 10.78 15.87 10.44
N GLY A 250 11.94 16.05 9.81
CA GLY A 250 12.29 17.22 9.01
C GLY A 250 11.67 17.20 7.60
N CYS A 251 11.30 18.38 7.13
CA CYS A 251 10.84 18.62 5.77
C CYS A 251 11.29 20.03 5.35
N ARG A 252 12.22 20.10 4.39
CA ARG A 252 12.74 21.39 3.90
C ARG A 252 11.70 22.14 3.08
N GLU A 253 10.96 21.40 2.25
CA GLU A 253 9.92 21.96 1.40
C GLU A 253 8.71 21.02 1.33
N GLU A 254 7.54 21.56 1.60
CA GLU A 254 6.27 20.85 1.50
C GLU A 254 5.67 20.95 0.09
N GLY A 255 5.07 19.86 -0.39
CA GLY A 255 4.27 19.89 -1.63
C GLY A 255 3.01 20.76 -1.48
N PHE A 256 2.47 21.22 -2.61
CA PHE A 256 1.31 22.12 -2.69
C PHE A 256 0.15 21.72 -1.76
N GLN A 257 -0.25 20.45 -1.78
CA GLN A 257 -1.39 19.98 -0.99
C GLN A 257 -1.14 20.04 0.52
N ASN A 258 0.10 19.78 0.96
CA ASN A 258 0.47 19.86 2.37
C ASN A 258 0.50 21.32 2.85
N LYS A 259 1.01 22.25 2.01
CA LYS A 259 0.94 23.69 2.28
C LYS A 259 -0.52 24.15 2.47
N VAL A 260 -1.43 23.69 1.60
CA VAL A 260 -2.88 23.96 1.73
C VAL A 260 -3.42 23.45 3.07
N LEU A 261 -3.12 22.20 3.45
CA LEU A 261 -3.57 21.64 4.73
C LEU A 261 -3.03 22.43 5.93
N ARG A 262 -1.74 22.78 5.92
CA ARG A 262 -1.10 23.55 6.98
C ARG A 262 -1.73 24.93 7.13
N ARG A 263 -1.81 25.68 6.02
CA ARG A 263 -2.40 27.03 6.00
C ARG A 263 -3.85 27.03 6.45
N GLY A 264 -4.65 26.08 5.96
CA GLY A 264 -6.05 25.95 6.35
C GLY A 264 -6.24 25.59 7.83
N CYS A 265 -5.29 24.83 8.41
CA CYS A 265 -5.27 24.60 9.85
C CYS A 265 -4.94 25.90 10.60
N GLU A 266 -3.86 26.59 10.22
CA GLU A 266 -3.41 27.83 10.86
C GLU A 266 -4.50 28.92 10.84
N ALA A 267 -5.18 29.11 9.71
CA ALA A 267 -6.27 30.06 9.55
C ALA A 267 -7.48 29.76 10.47
N LEU A 268 -7.68 28.49 10.85
CA LEU A 268 -8.73 28.07 11.79
C LEU A 268 -8.27 28.02 13.25
N GLY A 269 -7.04 28.46 13.56
CA GLY A 269 -6.45 28.31 14.90
C GLY A 269 -6.17 26.84 15.27
N LEU A 270 -6.01 25.98 14.27
CA LEU A 270 -5.78 24.55 14.40
C LEU A 270 -4.29 24.24 14.19
N ARG A 271 -3.73 23.38 15.04
CA ARG A 271 -2.39 22.80 14.82
C ARG A 271 -2.38 21.80 13.65
N GLY A 272 -1.48 22.01 12.69
CA GLY A 272 -1.08 21.04 11.66
C GLY A 272 0.27 20.40 12.03
N ASP A 273 0.28 19.11 12.33
CA ASP A 273 1.46 18.38 12.78
C ASP A 273 2.31 17.92 11.60
N ALA A 274 3.63 18.00 11.75
CA ALA A 274 4.56 17.39 10.80
C ALA A 274 4.44 15.85 10.86
N VAL A 275 4.56 15.20 9.70
CA VAL A 275 4.54 13.75 9.57
C VAL A 275 5.97 13.26 9.34
N PRO A 276 6.49 12.37 10.20
CA PRO A 276 7.80 11.76 9.97
C PRO A 276 7.83 10.93 8.69
N ARG A 277 8.97 10.91 7.99
CA ARG A 277 9.14 10.24 6.69
C ARG A 277 10.38 9.37 6.64
N ASN A 278 10.34 8.28 5.86
CA ASN A 278 11.50 7.41 5.56
C ASN A 278 12.22 7.85 4.27
N SER A 279 12.47 9.15 4.13
CA SER A 279 13.25 9.75 3.05
C SER A 279 14.05 10.91 3.62
N SER A 280 15.01 11.46 2.87
CA SER A 280 15.75 12.64 3.31
C SER A 280 14.84 13.85 3.51
N GLU A 281 15.29 14.82 4.31
CA GLU A 281 14.53 16.03 4.60
C GLU A 281 14.27 16.88 3.34
N GLY A 282 15.20 16.85 2.38
CA GLY A 282 15.11 17.54 1.09
C GLY A 282 14.38 16.75 0.00
N HIS A 283 13.81 15.58 0.30
CA HIS A 283 13.14 14.76 -0.68
C HIS A 283 11.88 15.43 -1.25
N PHE A 284 11.84 15.61 -2.58
CA PHE A 284 10.81 16.39 -3.28
C PHE A 284 10.41 15.77 -4.66
N CYS A 285 10.14 14.46 -4.75
CA CYS A 285 9.86 13.83 -6.06
C CYS A 285 8.38 13.81 -6.50
N GLY A 286 7.40 13.91 -5.59
CA GLY A 286 5.96 13.83 -5.90
C GLY A 286 5.44 12.44 -6.30
N SER A 287 6.33 11.49 -6.57
CA SER A 287 5.99 10.20 -7.20
C SER A 287 6.29 8.96 -6.35
N CYS A 288 6.58 9.06 -5.04
CA CYS A 288 6.91 7.90 -4.20
C CYS A 288 5.92 6.73 -4.26
N HIS A 289 4.66 7.00 -4.59
CA HIS A 289 3.63 5.98 -4.75
C HIS A 289 3.79 5.16 -6.04
N LEU A 290 4.40 5.72 -7.07
CA LEU A 290 4.72 5.05 -8.33
C LEU A 290 6.14 4.46 -8.35
N GLY A 291 6.77 4.34 -7.17
CA GLY A 291 8.19 4.04 -7.01
C GLY A 291 9.04 5.32 -7.04
N CYS A 292 10.09 5.35 -6.23
CA CYS A 292 10.88 6.57 -6.04
C CYS A 292 12.04 6.65 -7.04
N PRO A 293 11.97 7.50 -8.09
CA PRO A 293 13.01 7.57 -9.12
C PRO A 293 14.33 8.16 -8.60
N THR A 294 14.31 8.86 -7.46
CA THR A 294 15.54 9.40 -6.84
C THR A 294 16.28 8.39 -5.98
N GLY A 295 15.66 7.23 -5.66
CA GLY A 295 16.23 6.23 -4.75
C GLY A 295 16.29 6.64 -3.27
N ASP A 296 15.87 7.86 -2.91
CA ASP A 296 16.01 8.39 -1.55
C ASP A 296 15.00 7.81 -0.55
N LYS A 297 13.87 7.29 -1.03
CA LYS A 297 12.86 6.63 -0.19
C LYS A 297 13.34 5.26 0.27
N ARG A 298 13.25 5.02 1.58
CA ARG A 298 13.83 3.86 2.25
C ARG A 298 12.77 2.80 2.57
N GLY A 299 12.39 2.02 1.56
CA GLY A 299 11.54 0.83 1.71
C GLY A 299 12.34 -0.39 2.16
N THR A 300 11.69 -1.56 2.35
CA THR A 300 12.40 -2.79 2.73
C THR A 300 13.34 -3.27 1.63
N ASP A 301 13.07 -2.93 0.37
CA ASP A 301 13.88 -3.15 -0.83
C ASP A 301 15.24 -2.45 -0.80
N THR A 302 15.33 -1.24 -0.25
CA THR A 302 16.59 -0.48 -0.10
C THR A 302 17.17 -0.55 1.31
N THR A 303 16.50 -1.26 2.23
CA THR A 303 16.92 -1.38 3.62
C THR A 303 17.10 -2.84 4.05
N TRP A 304 16.09 -3.44 4.68
CA TRP A 304 16.18 -4.74 5.31
C TRP A 304 16.55 -5.88 4.35
N LEU A 305 16.06 -5.86 3.11
CA LEU A 305 16.43 -6.88 2.13
C LEU A 305 17.89 -6.77 1.71
N VAL A 306 18.44 -5.55 1.67
CA VAL A 306 19.88 -5.33 1.44
C VAL A 306 20.69 -5.96 2.58
N ASP A 307 20.28 -5.76 3.82
CA ASP A 307 20.94 -6.38 4.98
C ASP A 307 20.84 -7.90 4.96
N ALA A 308 19.69 -8.44 4.53
CA ALA A 308 19.47 -9.88 4.42
C ALA A 308 20.38 -10.50 3.34
N VAL A 309 20.39 -9.89 2.15
CA VAL A 309 21.21 -10.34 1.01
C VAL A 309 22.70 -10.24 1.33
N ALA A 310 23.14 -9.16 2.00
CA ALA A 310 24.52 -9.02 2.47
C ALA A 310 24.97 -10.15 3.42
N ARG A 311 24.01 -10.86 4.03
CA ARG A 311 24.22 -12.01 4.91
C ARG A 311 23.91 -13.35 4.23
N GLY A 312 23.76 -13.36 2.90
CA GLY A 312 23.56 -14.56 2.09
C GLY A 312 22.11 -15.04 2.00
N ALA A 313 21.12 -14.19 2.30
CA ALA A 313 19.74 -14.49 1.95
C ALA A 313 19.53 -14.41 0.43
N VAL A 314 18.61 -15.23 -0.09
CA VAL A 314 18.26 -15.25 -1.51
C VAL A 314 16.81 -14.82 -1.72
N VAL A 315 16.57 -13.93 -2.67
CA VAL A 315 15.24 -13.40 -3.00
C VAL A 315 14.82 -13.89 -4.38
N LEU A 316 13.80 -14.76 -4.44
CA LEU A 316 13.19 -15.24 -5.69
C LEU A 316 12.05 -14.28 -6.09
N THR A 317 12.21 -13.58 -7.21
CA THR A 317 11.18 -12.65 -7.71
C THR A 317 10.41 -13.26 -8.86
N GLY A 318 9.21 -12.75 -9.16
CA GLY A 318 8.29 -13.39 -10.11
C GLY A 318 7.91 -14.81 -9.68
N CYS A 319 7.88 -15.12 -8.39
CA CYS A 319 7.58 -16.45 -7.87
C CYS A 319 6.39 -16.40 -6.90
N LYS A 320 5.28 -17.05 -7.26
CA LYS A 320 4.06 -17.05 -6.46
C LYS A 320 3.97 -18.31 -5.61
N ALA A 321 3.91 -18.14 -4.30
CA ALA A 321 3.59 -19.20 -3.36
C ALA A 321 2.15 -19.72 -3.56
N GLU A 322 1.99 -21.03 -3.61
CA GLU A 322 0.67 -21.67 -3.77
C GLU A 322 0.09 -22.14 -2.44
N ARG A 323 0.93 -22.81 -1.64
CA ARG A 323 0.57 -23.36 -0.32
C ARG A 323 1.82 -23.75 0.46
N PHE A 324 1.73 -23.70 1.79
CA PHE A 324 2.65 -24.37 2.68
C PHE A 324 2.42 -25.89 2.62
N VAL A 325 3.48 -26.65 2.90
CA VAL A 325 3.43 -28.11 3.03
C VAL A 325 3.35 -28.44 4.51
N LEU A 326 2.29 -29.14 4.89
CA LEU A 326 2.02 -29.56 6.26
C LEU A 326 2.09 -31.08 6.37
N GLU A 327 2.69 -31.54 7.46
CA GLU A 327 2.73 -32.94 7.86
C GLU A 327 2.01 -33.12 9.20
N SER A 328 1.42 -34.30 9.41
CA SER A 328 0.77 -34.63 10.69
C SER A 328 1.79 -34.58 11.83
N ASN A 329 1.43 -33.97 12.94
CA ASN A 329 2.28 -33.84 14.13
C ASN A 329 1.53 -34.33 15.38
N PRO A 330 1.30 -35.65 15.53
CA PRO A 330 0.66 -36.20 16.72
C PRO A 330 1.50 -35.90 17.96
N GLY A 331 0.98 -35.10 18.89
CA GLY A 331 1.70 -34.64 20.09
C GLY A 331 2.41 -33.29 19.97
N GLY A 332 2.12 -32.51 18.92
CA GLY A 332 2.69 -31.17 18.75
C GLY A 332 2.41 -30.21 19.91
N ARG A 333 3.35 -29.27 20.13
CA ARG A 333 3.33 -28.33 21.25
C ARG A 333 2.08 -27.43 21.21
N ASP A 334 1.51 -27.17 22.38
CA ASP A 334 0.29 -26.37 22.59
C ASP A 334 -0.91 -26.81 21.71
N GLY A 335 -0.98 -28.09 21.34
CA GLY A 335 -2.09 -28.64 20.55
C GLY A 335 -1.98 -28.45 19.03
N ARG A 336 -0.80 -28.07 18.51
CA ARG A 336 -0.55 -27.94 17.07
C ARG A 336 -0.52 -29.32 16.39
N SER A 337 -1.62 -29.66 15.72
CA SER A 337 -1.81 -30.97 15.09
C SER A 337 -0.98 -31.19 13.84
N ASN A 338 -0.43 -30.13 13.25
CA ASN A 338 0.44 -30.21 12.07
C ASN A 338 1.82 -29.61 12.35
N ARG A 339 2.77 -29.92 11.47
CA ARG A 339 4.07 -29.27 11.35
C ARG A 339 4.25 -28.76 9.93
N CYS A 340 4.70 -27.52 9.79
CA CYS A 340 5.04 -26.97 8.48
C CYS A 340 6.48 -27.34 8.12
N VAL A 341 6.66 -27.93 6.93
CA VAL A 341 7.95 -28.43 6.43
C VAL A 341 8.44 -27.69 5.19
N GLY A 342 7.75 -26.61 4.81
CA GLY A 342 8.15 -25.79 3.68
C GLY A 342 6.97 -25.29 2.85
N LEU A 343 7.24 -25.06 1.56
CA LEU A 343 6.36 -24.35 0.64
C LEU A 343 6.39 -24.98 -0.76
N VAL A 344 5.25 -24.93 -1.45
CA VAL A 344 5.17 -25.10 -2.91
C VAL A 344 4.91 -23.74 -3.57
N ALA A 345 5.71 -23.40 -4.57
CA ALA A 345 5.62 -22.16 -5.31
C ALA A 345 5.76 -22.38 -6.83
N THR A 346 5.25 -21.44 -7.61
CA THR A 346 5.29 -21.44 -9.07
C THR A 346 5.99 -20.18 -9.56
N CYS A 347 7.00 -20.36 -10.42
CA CYS A 347 7.69 -19.24 -11.07
C CYS A 347 6.85 -18.73 -12.24
N MET A 348 6.72 -17.42 -12.37
CA MET A 348 5.96 -16.73 -13.41
C MET A 348 6.83 -16.52 -14.65
N SER A 349 7.39 -17.62 -15.17
CA SER A 349 8.26 -17.66 -16.34
C SER A 349 7.73 -18.68 -17.35
N ASP A 350 7.84 -18.35 -18.63
CA ASP A 350 7.52 -19.28 -19.72
C ASP A 350 8.57 -20.41 -19.84
N GLY A 351 9.79 -20.19 -19.31
CA GLY A 351 10.89 -21.14 -19.41
C GLY A 351 11.03 -22.12 -18.24
N ILE A 352 10.36 -21.87 -17.10
CA ILE A 352 10.41 -22.74 -15.91
C ILE A 352 9.16 -23.62 -15.92
N THR A 353 9.33 -24.88 -16.27
CA THR A 353 8.21 -25.81 -16.46
C THR A 353 7.81 -26.54 -15.17
N LYS A 354 8.73 -26.63 -14.19
CA LYS A 354 8.51 -27.33 -12.93
C LYS A 354 8.20 -26.38 -11.77
N LYS A 355 7.37 -26.85 -10.83
CA LYS A 355 7.12 -26.14 -9.57
C LYS A 355 8.36 -26.16 -8.68
N LEU A 356 8.46 -25.19 -7.77
CA LEU A 356 9.46 -25.17 -6.71
C LEU A 356 8.88 -25.74 -5.42
N ARG A 357 9.56 -26.74 -4.84
CA ARG A 357 9.34 -27.21 -3.48
C ARG A 357 10.50 -26.72 -2.61
N ILE A 358 10.22 -25.78 -1.72
CA ILE A 358 11.21 -25.23 -0.80
C ILE A 358 11.01 -25.94 0.55
N GLU A 359 11.97 -26.76 0.95
CA GLU A 359 12.02 -27.40 2.27
C GLU A 359 12.64 -26.43 3.27
N ALA A 360 11.98 -26.22 4.41
CA ALA A 360 12.43 -25.30 5.45
C ALA A 360 12.04 -25.81 6.84
N LYS A 361 12.86 -25.46 7.84
CA LYS A 361 12.55 -25.76 9.26
C LYS A 361 11.48 -24.82 9.80
N VAL A 362 11.50 -23.57 9.34
CA VAL A 362 10.52 -22.54 9.67
C VAL A 362 10.01 -21.90 8.38
N SER A 363 8.71 -21.68 8.32
CA SER A 363 8.04 -20.97 7.24
C SER A 363 7.36 -19.71 7.79
N VAL A 364 7.50 -18.60 7.08
CA VAL A 364 6.90 -17.31 7.46
C VAL A 364 5.99 -16.82 6.33
N SER A 365 4.71 -16.60 6.63
CA SER A 365 3.79 -15.88 5.75
C SER A 365 3.88 -14.37 6.02
N ALA A 366 4.28 -13.61 5.01
CA ALA A 366 4.41 -12.16 5.05
C ALA A 366 3.79 -11.49 3.80
N CYS A 367 2.71 -12.08 3.27
CA CYS A 367 2.05 -11.67 2.02
C CYS A 367 1.15 -10.43 2.19
N GLY A 368 1.01 -9.91 3.41
CA GLY A 368 0.10 -8.82 3.73
C GLY A 368 -1.33 -9.30 4.02
N ALA A 369 -2.15 -8.40 4.56
CA ALA A 369 -3.48 -8.75 5.07
C ALA A 369 -4.47 -9.27 4.01
N LEU A 370 -4.22 -9.03 2.72
CA LEU A 370 -5.10 -9.50 1.65
C LEU A 370 -4.70 -10.89 1.12
N MET A 371 -3.43 -11.28 1.24
CA MET A 371 -2.89 -12.47 0.59
C MET A 371 -2.40 -13.55 1.56
N THR A 372 -2.10 -13.21 2.81
CA THR A 372 -1.81 -14.21 3.85
C THR A 372 -3.00 -15.13 4.12
N PRO A 373 -4.26 -14.63 4.28
CA PRO A 373 -5.40 -15.53 4.49
C PRO A 373 -5.64 -16.59 3.40
N PRO A 374 -5.67 -16.26 2.09
CA PRO A 374 -5.84 -17.29 1.07
C PRO A 374 -4.68 -18.28 1.03
N LEU A 375 -3.43 -17.85 1.26
CA LEU A 375 -2.28 -18.76 1.32
C LEU A 375 -2.43 -19.78 2.47
N LEU A 376 -2.80 -19.32 3.67
CA LEU A 376 -3.02 -20.19 4.82
C LEU A 376 -4.16 -21.19 4.58
N ARG A 377 -5.29 -20.74 4.02
CA ARG A 377 -6.42 -21.63 3.67
C ARG A 377 -6.05 -22.65 2.60
N ASN A 378 -5.31 -22.24 1.56
CA ASN A 378 -4.81 -23.16 0.53
C ASN A 378 -3.83 -24.19 1.06
N SER A 379 -3.25 -23.93 2.24
CA SER A 379 -2.36 -24.86 2.95
C SER A 379 -3.13 -25.87 3.82
N GLY A 380 -4.46 -25.75 3.92
CA GLY A 380 -5.32 -26.66 4.67
C GLY A 380 -5.64 -26.22 6.10
N LEU A 381 -5.26 -25.00 6.50
CA LEU A 381 -5.59 -24.47 7.83
C LEU A 381 -7.09 -24.14 7.92
N GLN A 382 -7.70 -24.45 9.07
CA GLN A 382 -9.15 -24.37 9.31
C GLN A 382 -9.53 -23.36 10.41
N ASN A 383 -8.56 -22.68 11.03
CA ASN A 383 -8.84 -21.69 12.07
C ASN A 383 -9.80 -20.60 11.55
N SER A 384 -10.93 -20.46 12.24
CA SER A 384 -12.04 -19.58 11.85
C SER A 384 -11.69 -18.08 11.83
N HIS A 385 -10.56 -17.67 12.41
CA HIS A 385 -10.07 -16.30 12.41
C HIS A 385 -9.23 -15.96 11.18
N VAL A 386 -8.74 -16.96 10.43
CA VAL A 386 -8.01 -16.72 9.18
C VAL A 386 -8.95 -16.06 8.17
N GLY A 387 -8.60 -14.85 7.74
CA GLY A 387 -9.35 -14.01 6.82
C GLY A 387 -10.50 -13.22 7.45
N ARG A 388 -10.64 -13.21 8.77
CA ARG A 388 -11.62 -12.34 9.49
C ARG A 388 -10.90 -11.17 10.13
N ASN A 389 -11.65 -10.19 10.64
CA ASN A 389 -11.07 -9.03 11.36
C ASN A 389 -10.22 -8.11 10.46
N LEU A 390 -10.56 -8.04 9.17
CA LEU A 390 -9.86 -7.15 8.25
C LEU A 390 -10.24 -5.70 8.55
N HIS A 391 -9.27 -4.88 8.92
CA HIS A 391 -9.41 -3.44 9.03
C HIS A 391 -8.78 -2.75 7.83
N LEU A 392 -9.44 -1.68 7.37
CA LEU A 392 -9.04 -0.98 6.14
C LEU A 392 -8.61 0.47 6.33
N HIS A 393 -8.78 1.08 7.51
CA HIS A 393 -8.67 2.55 7.65
C HIS A 393 -9.39 3.28 6.51
N PRO A 394 -10.73 3.18 6.41
CA PRO A 394 -11.44 3.80 5.31
C PRO A 394 -11.14 5.30 5.26
N VAL A 395 -10.94 5.81 4.05
CA VAL A 395 -10.77 7.25 3.84
C VAL A 395 -11.89 7.81 2.96
N SER A 396 -12.38 8.98 3.36
CA SER A 396 -13.27 9.80 2.56
C SER A 396 -12.56 11.11 2.20
N MET A 397 -12.59 11.48 0.93
CA MET A 397 -11.83 12.62 0.39
C MET A 397 -12.73 13.82 0.12
N ALA A 398 -12.16 15.01 0.28
CA ALA A 398 -12.65 16.27 -0.27
C ALA A 398 -11.55 16.91 -1.12
N TRP A 399 -11.97 17.81 -2.00
CA TRP A 399 -11.08 18.55 -2.89
C TRP A 399 -11.34 20.06 -2.78
N GLY A 400 -10.30 20.85 -3.04
CA GLY A 400 -10.35 22.30 -3.13
C GLY A 400 -9.55 22.82 -4.32
N TYR A 401 -10.11 23.74 -5.10
CA TYR A 401 -9.47 24.36 -6.25
C TYR A 401 -8.85 25.72 -5.88
N PHE A 402 -7.59 25.93 -6.25
CA PHE A 402 -6.81 27.12 -5.91
C PHE A 402 -6.19 27.74 -7.19
N PRO A 403 -6.89 28.67 -7.85
CA PRO A 403 -6.42 29.26 -9.10
C PRO A 403 -5.10 30.02 -8.93
N ASP A 404 -4.24 30.02 -9.95
CA ASP A 404 -2.93 30.69 -9.94
C ASP A 404 -3.01 32.21 -9.68
N SER A 405 -4.20 32.80 -9.86
CA SER A 405 -4.48 34.20 -9.59
C SER A 405 -4.66 34.55 -8.11
N THR A 406 -4.50 33.60 -7.18
CA THR A 406 -4.47 33.95 -5.76
C THR A 406 -3.15 34.68 -5.46
N PRO A 407 -3.19 35.94 -5.00
CA PRO A 407 -2.03 36.84 -4.93
C PRO A 407 -0.96 36.45 -3.88
N GLU A 408 -1.08 35.29 -3.24
CA GLU A 408 -0.21 34.86 -2.15
C GLU A 408 0.83 33.88 -2.68
N ALA A 409 2.10 34.31 -2.66
CA ALA A 409 3.27 33.50 -3.00
C ALA A 409 3.42 32.20 -2.17
N GLU A 410 2.56 31.99 -1.17
CA GLU A 410 2.63 30.90 -0.19
C GLU A 410 2.13 29.54 -0.71
N LEU A 411 1.19 29.49 -1.67
CA LEU A 411 0.63 28.23 -2.21
C LEU A 411 1.15 27.86 -3.61
N SER A 412 2.47 27.89 -3.77
CA SER A 412 3.17 27.50 -5.00
C SER A 412 3.23 25.97 -5.23
N GLY A 413 3.54 25.56 -6.46
CA GLY A 413 3.72 24.17 -6.87
C GLY A 413 2.45 23.50 -7.40
N LYS A 414 2.52 22.24 -7.81
CA LYS A 414 1.36 21.47 -8.31
C LYS A 414 0.99 20.33 -7.38
N CYS A 415 -0.24 19.84 -7.51
CA CYS A 415 -0.77 18.78 -6.64
C CYS A 415 0.02 17.45 -6.70
N TYR A 416 0.75 17.21 -7.79
CA TYR A 416 1.56 16.01 -8.01
C TYR A 416 3.06 16.22 -7.74
N GLU A 417 3.47 17.39 -7.24
CA GLU A 417 4.86 17.74 -6.95
C GLU A 417 5.15 17.69 -5.45
N GLY A 418 6.40 17.36 -5.11
CA GLY A 418 6.96 17.55 -3.78
C GLY A 418 6.83 16.40 -2.78
N GLY A 419 7.16 16.68 -1.53
CA GLY A 419 7.02 15.72 -0.43
C GLY A 419 5.55 15.35 -0.21
N ILE A 420 5.26 14.05 -0.10
CA ILE A 420 3.88 13.55 0.07
C ILE A 420 3.60 13.23 1.54
N ILE A 421 2.40 13.57 2.02
CA ILE A 421 1.97 13.45 3.44
C ILE A 421 3.07 13.96 4.39
N THR A 422 3.40 15.25 4.29
CA THR A 422 4.34 15.95 5.21
C THR A 422 3.61 16.65 6.34
N THR A 423 2.31 16.95 6.15
CA THR A 423 1.42 17.52 7.17
C THR A 423 0.26 16.58 7.46
N MET A 424 -0.14 16.49 8.73
CA MET A 424 -1.38 15.86 9.14
C MET A 424 -2.11 16.69 10.21
N ARG A 425 -3.39 16.42 10.38
CA ARG A 425 -4.19 16.98 11.47
C ARG A 425 -4.91 15.86 12.21
N ARG A 426 -4.78 15.81 13.54
CA ARG A 426 -5.65 14.96 14.36
C ARG A 426 -6.98 15.66 14.63
N VAL A 427 -8.09 15.02 14.26
CA VAL A 427 -9.45 15.54 14.48
C VAL A 427 -10.04 14.97 15.76
N THR A 428 -9.94 13.65 15.92
CA THR A 428 -10.37 12.92 17.12
C THR A 428 -9.29 11.90 17.50
N ALA A 429 -9.51 11.12 18.56
CA ALA A 429 -8.66 9.96 18.86
C ALA A 429 -8.65 8.91 17.73
N ARG A 430 -9.68 8.92 16.88
CA ARG A 430 -9.90 7.94 15.80
C ARG A 430 -9.75 8.51 14.40
N THR A 431 -9.74 9.83 14.24
CA THR A 431 -9.77 10.48 12.92
C THR A 431 -8.60 11.40 12.71
N ILE A 432 -7.89 11.22 11.60
CA ILE A 432 -6.81 12.11 11.14
C ILE A 432 -7.10 12.61 9.72
N ILE A 433 -6.59 13.79 9.38
CA ILE A 433 -6.62 14.37 8.04
C ILE A 433 -5.21 14.42 7.48
N GLN A 434 -5.06 13.97 6.23
CA GLN A 434 -3.80 13.95 5.47
C GLN A 434 -4.10 14.23 3.99
N THR A 435 -3.06 14.46 3.19
CA THR A 435 -3.19 14.75 1.74
C THR A 435 -2.53 13.67 0.89
N PRO A 436 -3.27 12.96 0.01
CA PRO A 436 -2.70 11.90 -0.82
C PRO A 436 -1.93 12.51 -2.02
N ALA A 437 -1.08 11.73 -2.68
CA ALA A 437 -0.74 12.02 -4.08
C ALA A 437 -1.51 11.06 -4.99
N LEU A 438 -2.15 11.62 -6.02
CA LEU A 438 -2.92 10.90 -7.02
C LEU A 438 -2.46 11.38 -8.40
N GLY A 439 -2.04 10.45 -9.25
CA GLY A 439 -1.83 10.75 -10.66
C GLY A 439 -3.16 11.10 -11.38
N PRO A 440 -3.09 11.64 -12.60
CA PRO A 440 -4.25 12.12 -13.33
C PRO A 440 -5.30 11.03 -13.60
N GLY A 441 -4.89 9.77 -13.79
CA GLY A 441 -5.78 8.62 -13.99
C GLY A 441 -6.55 8.21 -12.75
N CYS A 442 -5.88 8.04 -11.62
CA CYS A 442 -6.52 7.79 -10.33
C CYS A 442 -7.44 8.95 -9.96
N TRP A 443 -6.99 10.17 -10.20
CA TRP A 443 -7.78 11.37 -9.95
C TRP A 443 -9.08 11.38 -10.75
N ALA A 444 -9.00 11.22 -12.07
CA ALA A 444 -10.14 11.19 -12.98
C ALA A 444 -11.13 10.06 -12.65
N SER A 445 -10.62 8.95 -12.11
CA SER A 445 -11.42 7.81 -11.67
C SER A 445 -12.25 8.12 -10.42
N LEU A 446 -11.70 8.90 -9.49
CA LEU A 446 -12.31 9.20 -8.19
C LEU A 446 -13.25 10.40 -8.20
N VAL A 447 -12.98 11.44 -8.99
CA VAL A 447 -13.85 12.63 -9.05
C VAL A 447 -15.21 12.31 -9.68
N PRO A 448 -16.32 12.93 -9.24
CA PRO A 448 -17.62 12.66 -9.82
C PRO A 448 -17.71 13.12 -11.28
N TRP A 449 -18.57 12.47 -12.04
CA TRP A 449 -18.86 12.83 -13.43
C TRP A 449 -20.30 13.31 -13.51
N GLU A 450 -20.51 14.59 -13.84
CA GLU A 450 -21.83 15.18 -14.07
C GLU A 450 -22.15 15.30 -15.56
N SER A 451 -21.15 15.65 -16.36
CA SER A 451 -21.23 15.77 -17.82
C SER A 451 -19.83 15.63 -18.44
N GLY A 452 -19.77 15.46 -19.77
CA GLY A 452 -18.50 15.48 -20.49
C GLY A 452 -17.79 16.84 -20.43
N ARG A 453 -18.54 17.94 -20.33
CA ARG A 453 -17.97 19.29 -20.15
C ARG A 453 -17.41 19.47 -18.75
N ASP A 454 -18.19 19.16 -17.72
CA ASP A 454 -17.80 19.27 -16.31
C ASP A 454 -16.51 18.47 -16.03
N MET A 455 -16.43 17.23 -16.52
CA MET A 455 -15.22 16.42 -16.33
C MET A 455 -13.98 17.04 -17.00
N LYS A 456 -14.12 17.63 -18.19
CA LYS A 456 -13.02 18.35 -18.84
C LYS A 456 -12.59 19.57 -18.04
N GLU A 457 -13.54 20.38 -17.57
CA GLU A 457 -13.27 21.55 -16.73
C GLU A 457 -12.56 21.18 -15.43
N ARG A 458 -12.99 20.09 -14.78
CA ARG A 458 -12.32 19.50 -13.62
C ARG A 458 -10.87 19.13 -13.97
N MET A 459 -10.66 18.37 -15.04
CA MET A 459 -9.33 17.91 -15.44
C MET A 459 -8.40 19.06 -15.82
N LEU A 460 -8.89 20.12 -16.46
CA LEU A 460 -8.11 21.34 -16.74
C LEU A 460 -7.60 22.02 -15.45
N ARG A 461 -8.27 21.80 -14.31
CA ARG A 461 -7.89 22.32 -12.99
C ARG A 461 -7.04 21.35 -12.17
N TYR A 462 -6.72 20.18 -12.69
CA TYR A 462 -6.07 19.08 -11.95
C TYR A 462 -4.82 19.55 -11.18
N ALA A 463 -3.87 20.18 -11.86
CA ALA A 463 -2.59 20.61 -11.27
C ALA A 463 -2.74 21.55 -10.06
N ARG A 464 -3.88 22.26 -9.95
CA ARG A 464 -4.18 23.26 -8.93
C ARG A 464 -5.36 22.87 -8.04
N THR A 465 -5.68 21.57 -7.97
CA THR A 465 -6.71 21.03 -7.09
C THR A 465 -6.06 20.19 -5.99
N ALA A 466 -6.15 20.65 -4.74
CA ALA A 466 -5.66 19.92 -3.58
C ALA A 466 -6.69 18.89 -3.10
N HIS A 467 -6.23 17.71 -2.70
CA HIS A 467 -7.04 16.68 -2.05
C HIS A 467 -6.61 16.54 -0.59
N ALA A 468 -7.60 16.39 0.27
CA ALA A 468 -7.39 16.01 1.65
C ALA A 468 -8.41 14.95 2.01
N PHE A 469 -8.01 13.98 2.82
CA PHE A 469 -8.86 12.87 3.22
C PHE A 469 -8.94 12.78 4.73
N ALA A 470 -10.12 12.43 5.22
CA ALA A 470 -10.31 11.98 6.59
C ALA A 470 -10.11 10.47 6.63
N LEU A 471 -9.13 10.01 7.40
CA LEU A 471 -8.86 8.61 7.68
C LEU A 471 -9.40 8.27 9.06
N VAL A 472 -10.18 7.20 9.15
CA VAL A 472 -10.79 6.73 10.40
C VAL A 472 -10.17 5.41 10.84
N ARG A 473 -9.82 5.33 12.13
CA ARG A 473 -9.55 4.09 12.86
C ARG A 473 -10.87 3.32 12.98
N ASP A 474 -11.11 2.40 12.06
CA ASP A 474 -12.36 1.66 11.95
C ASP A 474 -12.58 0.68 13.10
N ARG A 475 -13.82 0.65 13.59
CA ARG A 475 -14.34 -0.41 14.48
C ARG A 475 -15.02 -1.52 13.67
N GLY A 476 -15.60 -1.16 12.53
CA GLY A 476 -16.11 -2.13 11.56
C GLY A 476 -14.99 -3.05 11.09
N ALA A 477 -15.33 -4.33 10.90
CA ALA A 477 -14.39 -5.36 10.47
C ALA A 477 -14.88 -6.05 9.20
N GLY A 478 -13.93 -6.29 8.31
CA GLY A 478 -14.10 -6.98 7.04
C GLY A 478 -13.63 -8.43 7.05
N HIS A 479 -13.67 -9.03 5.87
CA HIS A 479 -13.32 -10.41 5.60
C HIS A 479 -12.55 -10.52 4.27
N VAL A 480 -11.57 -11.41 4.24
CA VAL A 480 -10.92 -11.93 3.04
C VAL A 480 -11.45 -13.34 2.80
N ASP A 481 -12.32 -13.50 1.80
CA ASP A 481 -12.93 -14.80 1.48
C ASP A 481 -12.01 -15.66 0.61
N GLY A 482 -11.10 -15.03 -0.14
CA GLY A 482 -10.14 -15.66 -1.01
C GLY A 482 -9.35 -14.60 -1.78
N GLU A 483 -8.42 -15.04 -2.63
CA GLU A 483 -7.63 -14.13 -3.46
C GLU A 483 -8.54 -13.22 -4.27
N GLY A 484 -8.36 -11.90 -4.13
CA GLY A 484 -9.15 -10.90 -4.83
C GLY A 484 -10.62 -10.75 -4.36
N ARG A 485 -11.06 -11.46 -3.31
CA ARG A 485 -12.43 -11.40 -2.77
C ARG A 485 -12.44 -10.84 -1.34
N VAL A 486 -12.75 -9.57 -1.23
CA VAL A 486 -12.70 -8.82 0.04
C VAL A 486 -14.05 -8.18 0.33
N ARG A 487 -14.56 -8.35 1.56
CA ARG A 487 -15.78 -7.71 2.05
C ARG A 487 -15.43 -6.77 3.19
N TYR A 488 -15.94 -5.55 3.16
CA TYR A 488 -15.76 -4.60 4.24
C TYR A 488 -16.91 -3.60 4.22
N THR A 489 -17.40 -3.26 5.41
CA THR A 489 -18.45 -2.26 5.62
C THR A 489 -18.10 -1.49 6.90
N PRO A 490 -17.93 -0.16 6.83
CA PRO A 490 -17.76 0.65 8.03
C PRO A 490 -18.95 0.50 8.98
N SER A 491 -18.70 0.53 10.29
CA SER A 491 -19.76 0.61 11.29
C SER A 491 -20.48 1.97 11.25
N ARG A 492 -21.62 2.10 11.94
CA ARG A 492 -22.34 3.39 12.01
C ARG A 492 -21.47 4.50 12.60
N GLU A 493 -20.71 4.19 13.64
CA GLU A 493 -19.79 5.14 14.27
C GLU A 493 -18.63 5.52 13.33
N ASP A 494 -18.14 4.57 12.52
CA ASP A 494 -17.10 4.88 11.52
C ASP A 494 -17.64 5.85 10.46
N VAL A 495 -18.90 5.67 10.04
CA VAL A 495 -19.58 6.57 9.09
C VAL A 495 -19.74 7.97 9.69
N ASP A 496 -20.06 8.07 10.98
CA ASP A 496 -20.17 9.35 11.68
C ASP A 496 -18.82 10.07 11.80
N GLU A 497 -17.76 9.35 12.16
CA GLU A 497 -16.38 9.85 12.19
C GLU A 497 -15.91 10.30 10.80
N LEU A 498 -16.16 9.50 9.76
CA LEU A 498 -15.83 9.85 8.36
C LEU A 498 -16.53 11.14 7.94
N ARG A 499 -17.82 11.29 8.26
CA ARG A 499 -18.61 12.49 7.93
C ARG A 499 -18.06 13.71 8.66
N ASN A 500 -17.75 13.58 9.95
CA ASN A 500 -17.23 14.68 10.75
C ASN A 500 -15.83 15.10 10.28
N GLY A 501 -14.96 14.13 9.99
CA GLY A 501 -13.66 14.36 9.38
C GLY A 501 -13.77 15.05 8.02
N LEU A 502 -14.68 14.58 7.14
CA LEU A 502 -14.90 15.18 5.82
C LEU A 502 -15.37 16.65 5.92
N ARG A 503 -16.28 16.95 6.86
CA ARG A 503 -16.72 18.33 7.14
C ARG A 503 -15.57 19.20 7.63
N GLN A 504 -14.71 18.67 8.51
CA GLN A 504 -13.53 19.38 8.97
C GLN A 504 -12.54 19.65 7.82
N THR A 505 -12.34 18.67 6.94
CA THR A 505 -11.51 18.83 5.74
C THR A 505 -12.02 19.95 4.85
N LEU A 506 -13.34 20.02 4.61
CA LEU A 506 -13.93 21.10 3.81
C LEU A 506 -13.72 22.48 4.46
N ARG A 507 -13.88 22.60 5.78
CA ARG A 507 -13.57 23.85 6.50
C ARG A 507 -12.11 24.26 6.34
N ILE A 508 -11.19 23.32 6.46
CA ILE A 508 -9.75 23.56 6.26
C ILE A 508 -9.48 24.06 4.83
N LEU A 509 -10.06 23.42 3.81
CA LEU A 509 -9.86 23.81 2.42
C LEU A 509 -10.41 25.22 2.13
N VAL A 510 -11.58 25.55 2.66
CA VAL A 510 -12.16 26.91 2.56
C VAL A 510 -11.27 27.93 3.26
N ALA A 511 -10.84 27.66 4.49
CA ALA A 511 -9.98 28.55 5.26
C ALA A 511 -8.58 28.72 4.65
N ALA A 512 -8.11 27.73 3.89
CA ALA A 512 -6.87 27.82 3.12
C ALA A 512 -6.98 28.74 1.90
N GLY A 513 -8.19 29.21 1.54
CA GLY A 513 -8.42 30.10 0.40
C GLY A 513 -8.83 29.38 -0.89
N ALA A 514 -9.47 28.21 -0.81
CA ALA A 514 -10.00 27.55 -2.01
C ALA A 514 -11.07 28.43 -2.67
N ALA A 515 -11.05 28.54 -4.00
CA ALA A 515 -12.11 29.22 -4.77
C ALA A 515 -13.38 28.34 -4.90
N GLU A 516 -13.20 27.02 -4.89
CA GLU A 516 -14.29 26.04 -4.93
C GLU A 516 -13.87 24.80 -4.14
N VAL A 517 -14.79 24.24 -3.35
CA VAL A 517 -14.58 23.00 -2.60
C VAL A 517 -15.66 21.98 -2.92
N GLY A 518 -15.36 20.70 -2.76
CA GLY A 518 -16.38 19.66 -2.94
C GLY A 518 -15.99 18.29 -2.42
N THR A 519 -16.92 17.36 -2.59
CA THR A 519 -16.76 15.96 -2.20
C THR A 519 -16.66 15.05 -3.43
N HIS A 520 -16.42 13.76 -3.21
CA HIS A 520 -16.44 12.73 -4.25
C HIS A 520 -17.81 12.06 -4.42
N ARG A 521 -18.87 12.68 -3.93
CA ARG A 521 -20.24 12.19 -4.10
C ARG A 521 -20.65 12.26 -5.57
N SER A 522 -21.30 11.21 -6.06
CA SER A 522 -21.61 11.02 -7.50
C SER A 522 -22.46 12.13 -8.13
N ASP A 523 -23.16 12.94 -7.33
CA ASP A 523 -23.94 14.09 -7.77
C ASP A 523 -23.13 15.40 -7.86
N GLY A 524 -21.83 15.36 -7.59
CA GLY A 524 -20.95 16.53 -7.78
C GLY A 524 -21.06 17.59 -6.69
N LEU A 525 -21.52 17.23 -5.48
CA LEU A 525 -21.67 18.15 -4.34
C LEU A 525 -20.44 19.05 -4.15
N ARG A 526 -20.63 20.36 -4.38
CA ARG A 526 -19.59 21.40 -4.31
C ARG A 526 -20.16 22.75 -3.89
N LEU A 527 -19.26 23.66 -3.50
CA LEU A 527 -19.54 25.02 -3.05
C LEU A 527 -18.48 25.97 -3.61
N ARG A 528 -18.92 27.09 -4.21
CA ARG A 528 -18.03 28.21 -4.56
C ARG A 528 -17.80 29.07 -3.33
N CYS A 529 -16.57 29.53 -3.14
CA CYS A 529 -16.14 30.21 -1.93
C CYS A 529 -16.03 31.73 -2.08
N ASP A 530 -16.17 32.26 -3.30
CA ASP A 530 -16.16 33.71 -3.55
C ASP A 530 -17.34 34.40 -2.83
N GLY A 531 -17.04 35.33 -1.92
CA GLY A 531 -18.05 36.04 -1.13
C GLY A 531 -18.82 35.16 -0.15
N LEU A 532 -18.27 34.00 0.24
CA LEU A 532 -18.93 33.02 1.09
C LEU A 532 -19.14 33.54 2.52
N ARG A 533 -20.38 33.42 3.01
CA ARG A 533 -20.72 33.69 4.42
C ARG A 533 -20.67 32.38 5.22
N ASP A 534 -20.42 32.48 6.53
CA ASP A 534 -20.36 31.31 7.43
C ASP A 534 -21.66 30.48 7.40
N GLU A 535 -22.82 31.14 7.29
CA GLU A 535 -24.13 30.50 7.18
C GLU A 535 -24.23 29.59 5.93
N ASP A 536 -23.69 30.05 4.80
CA ASP A 536 -23.71 29.33 3.53
C ASP A 536 -22.80 28.09 3.60
N LEU A 537 -21.64 28.24 4.26
CA LEU A 537 -20.74 27.11 4.54
C LEU A 537 -21.42 26.08 5.44
N GLU A 538 -22.04 26.49 6.55
CA GLU A 538 -22.72 25.56 7.45
C GLU A 538 -23.93 24.88 6.79
N ALA A 539 -24.67 25.58 5.93
CA ALA A 539 -25.74 25.00 5.12
C ALA A 539 -25.21 23.94 4.14
N PHE A 540 -24.07 24.18 3.51
CA PHE A 540 -23.39 23.21 2.65
C PHE A 540 -22.91 21.98 3.45
N LEU A 541 -22.26 22.19 4.60
CA LEU A 541 -21.75 21.09 5.44
C LEU A 541 -22.86 20.17 5.97
N LYS A 542 -24.07 20.70 6.21
CA LYS A 542 -25.24 19.88 6.57
C LYS A 542 -25.61 18.87 5.48
N GLN A 543 -25.34 19.18 4.21
CA GLN A 543 -25.60 18.28 3.07
C GLN A 543 -24.52 17.21 2.87
N VAL A 544 -23.38 17.32 3.56
CA VAL A 544 -22.26 16.37 3.45
C VAL A 544 -22.63 15.04 4.12
N THR A 545 -22.59 13.98 3.32
CA THR A 545 -22.93 12.61 3.67
C THR A 545 -21.82 11.65 3.24
N VAL A 546 -21.72 10.51 3.92
CA VAL A 546 -20.80 9.42 3.57
C VAL A 546 -21.61 8.38 2.82
N GLU A 547 -21.54 8.44 1.49
CA GLU A 547 -22.31 7.53 0.63
C GLU A 547 -21.71 6.13 0.56
N LYS A 548 -22.55 5.16 0.23
CA LYS A 548 -22.14 3.78 -0.06
C LYS A 548 -21.69 3.64 -1.52
N GLY A 549 -21.15 2.47 -1.87
CA GLY A 549 -20.77 2.15 -3.24
C GLY A 549 -21.96 1.98 -4.20
N PRO A 550 -21.71 1.98 -5.52
CA PRO A 550 -22.74 1.92 -6.57
C PRO A 550 -23.50 0.59 -6.60
N MET A 551 -22.99 -0.48 -6.00
CA MET A 551 -23.71 -1.76 -5.94
C MET A 551 -24.85 -1.78 -4.90
N VAL A 552 -24.97 -0.75 -4.06
CA VAL A 552 -26.03 -0.71 -3.04
C VAL A 552 -27.33 -0.18 -3.67
N PRO A 553 -28.42 -0.97 -3.67
CA PRO A 553 -29.70 -0.56 -4.25
C PRO A 553 -30.41 0.49 -3.38
N GLY A 554 -31.39 1.19 -3.97
CA GLY A 554 -32.26 2.13 -3.27
C GLY A 554 -31.71 3.55 -3.09
N HIS A 555 -30.44 3.78 -3.45
CA HIS A 555 -29.80 5.09 -3.38
C HIS A 555 -29.55 5.65 -4.78
N ASP A 556 -29.77 6.94 -5.00
CA ASP A 556 -29.42 7.66 -6.23
C ASP A 556 -28.04 8.32 -6.17
N LYS A 557 -27.43 8.37 -4.98
CA LYS A 557 -26.08 8.86 -4.74
C LYS A 557 -25.16 7.73 -4.30
N TRP A 558 -23.89 7.85 -4.66
CA TRP A 558 -22.85 6.90 -4.29
C TRP A 558 -21.50 7.60 -4.22
N ALA A 559 -20.53 6.99 -3.55
CA ALA A 559 -19.15 7.44 -3.52
C ALA A 559 -18.21 6.23 -3.43
N LEU A 560 -16.97 6.42 -3.87
CA LEU A 560 -15.90 5.44 -3.68
C LEU A 560 -15.04 5.89 -2.50
N HIS A 561 -14.86 4.99 -1.54
CA HIS A 561 -13.86 5.15 -0.48
C HIS A 561 -12.53 4.58 -0.96
N CYS A 562 -11.45 4.98 -0.33
CA CYS A 562 -10.13 4.42 -0.59
C CYS A 562 -9.51 3.81 0.67
N SER A 563 -8.53 2.94 0.49
CA SER A 563 -7.71 2.38 1.56
C SER A 563 -6.33 2.03 1.01
N ALA A 564 -5.29 2.44 1.72
CA ALA A 564 -3.92 1.98 1.50
C ALA A 564 -3.40 1.12 2.68
N HIS A 565 -4.26 0.86 3.66
CA HIS A 565 -3.88 0.24 4.92
C HIS A 565 -4.74 -0.98 5.15
N GLN A 566 -4.17 -2.17 4.99
CA GLN A 566 -4.90 -3.42 5.22
C GLN A 566 -4.25 -4.19 6.36
N MET A 567 -5.03 -4.54 7.37
CA MET A 567 -4.52 -5.17 8.59
C MET A 567 -5.51 -6.11 9.28
N GLY A 568 -5.02 -6.93 10.20
CA GLY A 568 -5.81 -7.71 11.15
C GLY A 568 -6.48 -8.99 10.63
N SER A 569 -6.32 -9.32 9.35
CA SER A 569 -6.98 -10.47 8.73
C SER A 569 -6.54 -11.86 9.24
N CYS A 570 -5.46 -11.93 10.01
CA CYS A 570 -4.96 -13.13 10.71
C CYS A 570 -4.46 -12.73 12.10
N ARG A 571 -5.28 -11.98 12.85
CA ARG A 571 -4.86 -11.33 14.09
C ARG A 571 -4.23 -12.30 15.10
N MET A 572 -3.27 -11.79 15.86
CA MET A 572 -2.77 -12.44 17.07
C MET A 572 -3.91 -12.59 18.09
N GLY A 573 -3.85 -13.67 18.86
CA GLY A 573 -4.74 -13.89 20.00
C GLY A 573 -4.03 -14.58 21.15
N SER A 574 -4.60 -14.48 22.34
CA SER A 574 -4.15 -15.19 23.55
C SER A 574 -4.49 -16.69 23.54
N SER A 575 -5.39 -17.12 22.65
CA SER A 575 -5.80 -18.51 22.48
C SER A 575 -6.30 -18.75 21.03
N PRO A 576 -6.43 -20.02 20.58
CA PRO A 576 -7.00 -20.34 19.26
C PRO A 576 -8.45 -19.87 19.09
N LYS A 577 -9.18 -19.61 20.20
CA LYS A 577 -10.53 -19.06 20.16
C LYS A 577 -10.55 -17.56 19.88
N HIS A 578 -9.43 -16.86 20.07
CA HIS A 578 -9.36 -15.40 19.98
C HIS A 578 -8.55 -14.87 18.80
N GLY A 579 -7.71 -15.69 18.16
CA GLY A 579 -6.91 -15.26 17.01
C GLY A 579 -6.53 -16.39 16.05
N ALA A 580 -5.98 -16.02 14.90
CA ALA A 580 -5.49 -16.96 13.88
C ALA A 580 -4.13 -17.54 14.25
N VAL A 581 -3.32 -16.75 14.96
CA VAL A 581 -1.99 -17.09 15.45
C VAL A 581 -1.86 -16.73 16.93
N ASP A 582 -0.86 -17.28 17.60
CA ASP A 582 -0.55 -16.96 18.98
C ASP A 582 0.13 -15.58 19.13
N GLY A 583 0.41 -15.18 20.38
CA GLY A 583 1.08 -13.91 20.68
C GLY A 583 2.54 -13.83 20.21
N ARG A 584 3.12 -14.92 19.71
CA ARG A 584 4.44 -14.96 19.06
C ARG A 584 4.33 -14.95 17.53
N GLY A 585 3.12 -14.89 16.98
CA GLY A 585 2.87 -14.94 15.55
C GLY A 585 2.89 -16.36 14.96
N GLU A 586 2.95 -17.41 15.77
CA GLU A 586 2.93 -18.80 15.31
C GLU A 586 1.49 -19.30 15.12
N SER A 587 1.24 -20.05 14.06
CA SER A 587 -0.05 -20.69 13.81
C SER A 587 -0.45 -21.59 14.98
N TRP A 588 -1.72 -21.54 15.37
CA TRP A 588 -2.30 -22.47 16.34
C TRP A 588 -2.44 -23.90 15.80
N GLU A 589 -2.43 -24.07 14.48
CA GLU A 589 -2.70 -25.35 13.81
C GLU A 589 -1.43 -26.03 13.27
N ALA A 590 -0.34 -25.27 13.09
CA ALA A 590 0.88 -25.76 12.45
C ALA A 590 2.14 -25.23 13.14
N GLU A 591 2.92 -26.13 13.72
CA GLU A 591 4.22 -25.83 14.30
C GLU A 591 5.22 -25.41 13.22
N GLY A 592 6.02 -24.38 13.50
CA GLY A 592 7.00 -23.86 12.55
C GLY A 592 6.42 -22.97 11.45
N LEU A 593 5.12 -22.68 11.47
CA LEU A 593 4.48 -21.73 10.55
C LEU A 593 4.12 -20.44 11.27
N TYR A 594 4.77 -19.35 10.87
CA TYR A 594 4.60 -18.03 11.45
C TYR A 594 3.95 -17.06 10.46
N VAL A 595 3.36 -15.99 10.99
CA VAL A 595 2.91 -14.84 10.21
C VAL A 595 3.70 -13.61 10.65
N CYS A 596 4.17 -12.81 9.70
CA CYS A 596 4.98 -11.60 9.91
C CYS A 596 4.55 -10.48 8.96
N ASP A 597 3.31 -10.02 9.06
CA ASP A 597 2.81 -8.87 8.29
C ASP A 597 1.65 -8.15 9.00
N GLY A 598 1.01 -7.19 8.32
CA GLY A 598 -0.10 -6.42 8.87
C GLY A 598 -1.34 -7.24 9.24
N SER A 599 -1.49 -8.47 8.76
CA SER A 599 -2.58 -9.36 9.16
C SER A 599 -2.56 -9.70 10.66
N LEU A 600 -1.41 -9.59 11.33
CA LEU A 600 -1.25 -9.89 12.76
C LEU A 600 -1.95 -8.90 13.70
N LEU A 601 -2.17 -7.67 13.24
CA LEU A 601 -2.54 -6.58 14.14
C LEU A 601 -3.95 -6.80 14.73
N PRO A 602 -4.14 -6.69 16.06
CA PRO A 602 -5.43 -6.99 16.70
C PRO A 602 -6.58 -6.09 16.25
N THR A 603 -6.29 -4.79 16.09
CA THR A 603 -7.25 -3.76 15.68
C THR A 603 -6.60 -2.78 14.69
N ALA A 604 -7.41 -1.88 14.11
CA ALA A 604 -6.92 -0.73 13.37
C ALA A 604 -5.96 0.13 14.22
N VAL A 605 -4.85 0.61 13.66
CA VAL A 605 -3.83 1.41 14.39
C VAL A 605 -4.22 2.89 14.53
N GLY A 606 -5.02 3.43 13.60
CA GLY A 606 -5.41 4.84 13.57
C GLY A 606 -4.33 5.81 13.06
N VAL A 607 -3.18 5.29 12.60
CA VAL A 607 -2.12 6.01 11.87
C VAL A 607 -1.57 5.10 10.75
N ASN A 608 -0.65 5.60 9.93
CA ASN A 608 -0.01 4.82 8.87
C ASN A 608 0.72 3.60 9.47
N PRO A 609 0.41 2.36 9.06
CA PRO A 609 0.78 1.16 9.81
C PRO A 609 2.21 0.65 9.53
N MET A 610 2.99 1.29 8.65
CA MET A 610 4.28 0.76 8.21
C MET A 610 5.23 0.49 9.39
N ILE A 611 5.44 1.47 10.28
CA ILE A 611 6.32 1.33 11.44
C ILE A 611 5.78 0.26 12.40
N THR A 612 4.47 0.24 12.65
CA THR A 612 3.82 -0.79 13.47
C THR A 612 4.04 -2.20 12.93
N ILE A 613 3.83 -2.42 11.63
CA ILE A 613 4.00 -3.72 10.98
C ILE A 613 5.45 -4.18 11.06
N GLN A 614 6.41 -3.30 10.72
CA GLN A 614 7.83 -3.63 10.77
C GLN A 614 8.30 -3.93 12.20
N SER A 615 7.83 -3.17 13.19
CA SER A 615 8.21 -3.38 14.59
C SER A 615 7.65 -4.69 15.14
N THR A 616 6.40 -5.02 14.82
CA THR A 616 5.81 -6.32 15.18
C THR A 616 6.57 -7.47 14.52
N ALA A 617 6.90 -7.35 13.24
CA ALA A 617 7.69 -8.35 12.53
C ALA A 617 9.10 -8.51 13.12
N TYR A 618 9.74 -7.41 13.55
CA TYR A 618 11.04 -7.43 14.22
C TYR A 618 10.99 -8.25 15.52
N CYS A 619 9.98 -8.00 16.36
CA CYS A 619 9.78 -8.76 17.61
C CYS A 619 9.52 -10.25 17.35
N VAL A 620 8.61 -10.58 16.43
CA VAL A 620 8.31 -11.98 16.07
C VAL A 620 9.57 -12.68 15.54
N SER A 621 10.31 -12.03 14.65
CA SER A 621 11.51 -12.61 14.03
C SER A 621 12.65 -12.85 15.02
N LYS A 622 12.81 -11.96 16.02
CA LYS A 622 13.72 -12.22 17.14
C LYS A 622 13.32 -13.46 17.94
N GLY A 623 12.02 -13.61 18.25
CA GLY A 623 11.51 -14.81 18.91
C GLY A 623 11.75 -16.10 18.12
N ILE A 624 11.58 -16.05 16.79
CA ILE A 624 11.89 -17.18 15.88
C ILE A 624 13.39 -17.50 15.94
N ALA A 625 14.27 -16.49 15.85
CA ALA A 625 15.72 -16.68 15.90
C ALA A 625 16.17 -17.34 17.21
N GLU A 626 15.61 -16.90 18.35
CA GLU A 626 15.87 -17.49 19.66
C GLU A 626 15.38 -18.93 19.76
N SER A 627 14.20 -19.25 19.21
CA SER A 627 13.68 -20.62 19.18
C SER A 627 14.59 -21.55 18.39
N LEU A 628 14.97 -21.15 17.17
CA LEU A 628 15.87 -21.92 16.32
C LEU A 628 17.27 -22.08 16.95
N ALA A 629 17.71 -21.15 17.80
CA ALA A 629 18.98 -21.26 18.50
C ALA A 629 18.93 -22.29 19.63
N ARG A 630 17.77 -22.45 20.29
CA ARG A 630 17.55 -23.49 21.31
C ARG A 630 17.48 -24.89 20.70
N ASP A 631 16.84 -25.04 19.54
CA ASP A 631 16.71 -26.35 18.88
C ASP A 631 18.04 -26.91 18.32
N ASN A 632 19.08 -26.06 18.23
CA ASN A 632 20.42 -26.43 17.79
C ASN A 632 21.37 -26.79 18.95
N LYS A 633 20.94 -26.63 20.21
CA LYS A 633 21.66 -27.06 21.41
C LYS A 633 21.03 -28.34 21.93
#